data_AF-A0A0Q7U1T0-F1
#
_entry.id   AF-A0A0Q7U1T0-F1
#
_cell.length_a   1.000
_cell.length_b   1.000
_cell.length_c   1.000
_cell.angle_alpha   90.00
_cell.angle_beta   90.00
_cell.angle_gamma   90.00
#
_symmetry.space_group_name_H-M   'P 1'
#
loop_
_entity.id
_entity.type
_entity.pdbx_description
1 polymer ?
#
loop_
_entity_poly.entity_id
_entity_poly.type
_entity_poly.pdbx_seq_one_letter_code
_entity_poly.pdbx_strand_id
1 'polypeptide(L)' 'MAAMLTREVLKSYLEDMPIGHVFDLTYGQFAGLFPPGEPDPFARSALRAFARECGCDVVQDIAEARYELRKR' A
#
# COMPACT_ATOMS: atom_id res chain seq x y z
N MET A 1 -2.70 -22.01 1.78
CA MET A 1 -3.59 -20.88 2.11
C MET A 1 -2.90 -19.60 1.67
N ALA A 2 -3.36 -18.96 0.59
CA ALA A 2 -2.90 -17.61 0.29
C ALA A 2 -3.49 -16.69 1.37
N ALA A 3 -2.65 -16.13 2.24
CA ALA A 3 -3.09 -15.09 3.16
C ALA A 3 -3.66 -13.95 2.31
N MET A 4 -4.97 -13.76 2.34
CA MET A 4 -5.59 -12.62 1.69
C MET A 4 -5.01 -11.37 2.35
N LEU A 5 -4.26 -10.57 1.60
CA LEU A 5 -3.77 -9.30 2.10
C LEU A 5 -5.00 -8.41 2.35
N THR A 6 -5.34 -8.19 3.62
CA THR A 6 -6.40 -7.28 4.06
C THR A 6 -5.79 -5.97 4.54
N ARG A 7 -6.61 -4.92 4.71
CA ARG A 7 -6.13 -3.62 5.21
C ARG A 7 -5.51 -3.74 6.61
N GLU A 8 -6.11 -4.56 7.46
CA GLU A 8 -5.62 -4.81 8.83
C GLU A 8 -4.27 -5.53 8.81
N VAL A 9 -4.12 -6.54 7.94
CA VAL A 9 -2.86 -7.26 7.76
C VAL A 9 -1.78 -6.33 7.21
N LEU A 10 -2.10 -5.53 6.18
CA LEU A 10 -1.18 -4.52 5.66
C LEU A 10 -0.79 -3.52 6.74
N LYS A 11 -1.73 -3.10 7.59
CA LYS A 11 -1.46 -2.17 8.69
C LYS A 11 -0.44 -2.75 9.66
N SER A 12 -0.67 -3.98 10.14
CA SER A 12 0.27 -4.66 11.03
C SER A 12 1.66 -4.76 10.39
N TYR A 13 1.75 -5.14 9.12
CA TYR A 13 3.03 -5.19 8.42
C TYR A 13 3.75 -3.83 8.38
N LEU A 14 3.04 -2.74 8.08
CA LEU A 14 3.62 -1.40 8.04
C LEU A 14 3.98 -0.86 9.42
N GLU A 15 3.25 -1.24 10.47
CA GLU A 15 3.53 -0.88 11.86
C GLU A 15 4.76 -1.61 12.40
N ASP A 16 4.88 -2.91 12.12
CA ASP A 16 6.04 -3.75 12.50
C ASP A 16 7.29 -3.51 11.63
N MET A 17 7.14 -2.84 10.49
CA MET A 17 8.25 -2.59 9.57
C MET A 17 9.33 -1.69 10.19
N PRO A 18 10.62 -2.07 10.12
CA PRO A 18 11.71 -1.21 10.58
C PRO A 18 11.85 0.05 9.72
N ILE A 19 12.37 1.12 10.31
CA ILE A 19 12.68 2.37 9.59
C ILE A 19 13.64 2.06 8.43
N GLY A 20 13.34 2.59 7.24
CA GLY A 20 14.14 2.38 6.03
C GLY A 20 13.78 1.12 5.22
N HIS A 21 12.86 0.28 5.70
CA HIS A 21 12.34 -0.83 4.90
C HIS A 21 11.28 -0.36 3.90
N VAL A 22 11.15 -1.13 2.82
CA VAL A 22 10.17 -0.93 1.75
C VAL A 22 9.29 -2.16 1.65
N PHE A 23 7.98 -1.96 1.69
CA PHE A 23 6.98 -2.96 1.36
C PHE A 23 6.48 -2.71 -0.05
N ASP A 24 6.66 -3.69 -0.93
CA ASP A 24 6.16 -3.61 -2.30
C ASP A 24 4.73 -4.15 -2.39
N LEU A 25 3.83 -3.32 -2.90
CA LEU A 25 2.43 -3.63 -3.10
C LEU A 25 2.12 -3.65 -4.59
N THR A 26 1.80 -4.83 -5.11
CA THR A 26 1.42 -5.00 -6.51
C THR A 26 0.06 -4.37 -6.81
N TYR A 27 -0.21 -3.98 -8.07
CA TYR A 27 -1.51 -3.44 -8.46
C TYR A 27 -2.68 -4.38 -8.13
N GLY A 28 -2.51 -5.70 -8.25
CA GLY A 28 -3.56 -6.67 -7.91
C GLY A 28 -3.90 -6.68 -6.42
N GLN A 29 -2.90 -6.59 -5.55
CA GLN A 29 -3.10 -6.46 -4.10
C GLN A 29 -3.71 -5.10 -3.73
N PHE A 30 -3.22 -4.03 -4.35
CA PHE A 30 -3.81 -2.70 -4.21
C PHE A 30 -5.28 -2.69 -4.60
N ALA A 31 -5.63 -3.26 -5.76
CA ALA A 31 -7.02 -3.31 -6.23
C ALA A 31 -7.92 -4.16 -5.33
N GLY A 32 -7.38 -5.17 -4.65
CA GLY A 32 -8.11 -5.94 -3.63
C GLY A 32 -8.35 -5.15 -2.34
N LEU A 33 -7.39 -4.32 -1.92
CA LEU A 33 -7.47 -3.51 -0.69
C LEU A 33 -8.24 -2.20 -0.87
N PHE A 34 -8.08 -1.59 -2.03
CA PHE A 34 -8.65 -0.32 -2.44
C PHE A 34 -9.33 -0.56 -3.79
N PRO A 35 -10.56 -1.12 -3.79
CA PRO A 35 -11.25 -1.47 -5.02
C PRO A 35 -11.31 -0.24 -5.94
N PRO A 36 -10.81 -0.34 -7.18
CA PRO A 36 -10.76 0.79 -8.07
C PRO A 36 -12.19 1.07 -8.55
N GLY A 37 -12.73 2.22 -8.17
CA GLY A 37 -13.81 2.82 -8.95
C GLY A 37 -13.23 3.56 -10.16
N GLU A 38 -12.49 2.87 -11.06
CA GLU A 38 -11.89 3.41 -12.31
C GLU A 38 -10.97 4.65 -12.17
N PRO A 39 -9.84 4.73 -12.90
CA PRO A 39 -8.54 5.25 -12.44
C PRO A 39 -8.58 6.28 -11.29
N ASP A 40 -9.01 5.86 -10.10
CA ASP A 40 -9.65 6.80 -9.19
C ASP A 40 -8.57 7.48 -8.33
N PRO A 41 -8.37 8.80 -8.45
CA PRO A 41 -7.42 9.53 -7.61
C PRO A 41 -7.73 9.34 -6.12
N PHE A 42 -8.97 8.99 -5.75
CA PHE A 42 -9.37 8.70 -4.38
C PHE A 42 -8.76 7.39 -3.85
N ALA A 43 -8.70 6.31 -4.63
CA ALA A 43 -8.09 5.05 -4.19
C ALA A 43 -6.59 5.23 -3.90
N ARG A 44 -5.90 5.99 -4.76
CA ARG A 44 -4.49 6.36 -4.56
C ARG A 44 -4.31 7.27 -3.34
N SER A 45 -5.21 8.23 -3.16
CA SER A 45 -5.18 9.13 -1.99
C SER A 45 -5.45 8.36 -0.69
N ALA A 46 -6.33 7.36 -0.70
CA ALA A 46 -6.61 6.49 0.43
C ALA A 46 -5.39 5.65 0.81
N LEU A 47 -4.68 5.06 -0.16
CA LEU A 47 -3.42 4.36 0.10
C LEU A 47 -2.37 5.30 0.71
N ARG A 48 -2.21 6.52 0.15
CA ARG A 48 -1.27 7.52 0.68
C ARG A 48 -1.62 7.95 2.10
N ALA A 49 -2.90 8.18 2.39
CA ALA A 49 -3.37 8.52 3.73
C ALA A 49 -3.09 7.38 4.71
N PHE A 50 -3.47 6.15 4.35
CA PHE A 50 -3.25 4.96 5.15
C PHE A 50 -1.77 4.70 5.45
N ALA A 51 -0.91 4.82 4.44
CA ALA A 51 0.53 4.71 4.61
C ALA A 51 1.06 5.77 5.57
N ARG A 52 0.61 7.02 5.40
CA ARG A 52 1.00 8.15 6.25
C ARG A 52 0.58 7.95 7.70
N GLU A 53 -0.60 7.39 7.96
CA GLU A 53 -1.06 7.01 9.30
C GLU A 53 -0.12 5.97 9.94
N CYS A 54 0.48 5.08 9.14
CA CYS A 54 1.46 4.09 9.58
C CYS A 54 2.91 4.62 9.63
N GLY A 55 3.13 5.92 9.35
CA GLY A 55 4.47 6.51 9.26
C GLY A 55 5.25 6.09 8.01
N CYS A 56 4.56 5.70 6.94
CA CYS A 56 5.14 5.28 5.68
C CYS A 56 4.89 6.30 4.56
N ASP A 57 5.82 6.37 3.61
CA ASP A 57 5.67 7.04 2.33
C ASP A 57 5.18 6.10 1.24
N VAL A 58 4.46 6.64 0.26
CA VAL A 58 4.08 5.88 -0.95
C VAL A 58 4.78 6.45 -2.17
N VAL A 59 5.61 5.62 -2.79
CA VAL A 59 6.16 5.86 -4.13
C VAL A 59 5.40 4.99 -5.11
N GLN A 60 4.90 5.60 -6.18
CA GLN A 60 4.17 4.87 -7.22
C GLN A 60 5.11 4.65 -8.40
N ASP A 61 5.33 3.39 -8.75
CA ASP A 61 5.95 3.02 -10.02
C ASP A 61 4.86 2.81 -11.08
N ILE A 62 4.75 3.77 -11.98
CA ILE A 62 3.74 3.76 -13.06
C ILE A 62 4.14 2.75 -14.14
N ALA A 63 5.43 2.49 -14.34
CA ALA A 63 5.92 1.60 -15.39
C ALA A 63 5.68 0.13 -15.02
N GLU A 64 5.85 -0.23 -13.74
CA GLU A 64 5.66 -1.59 -13.24
C GLU A 64 4.25 -1.84 -12.66
N ALA A 65 3.41 -0.81 -12.55
CA ALA A 65 2.13 -0.86 -11.84
C ALA A 65 2.28 -1.36 -10.39
N ARG A 66 3.20 -0.73 -9.65
CA ARG A 66 3.54 -1.09 -8.27
C ARG A 66 3.52 0.12 -7.35
N TYR A 67 3.29 -0.12 -6.07
CA TYR A 67 3.33 0.88 -5.02
C TYR A 67 4.32 0.46 -3.95
N GLU A 68 5.34 1.27 -3.74
CA GLU A 68 6.34 1.07 -2.70
C GLU A 68 5.95 1.86 -1.45
N LEU A 69 5.75 1.16 -0.35
CA LEU A 69 5.46 1.73 0.97
C LEU A 69 6.76 1.76 1.78
N ARG A 70 7.34 2.94 2.00
CA ARG A 70 8.65 3.10 2.64
C ARG A 70 8.50 3.62 4.07
N LYS A 71 9.05 2.92 5.07
CA LYS A 71 8.97 3.35 6.48
C LYS A 71 9.89 4.55 6.73
N ARG A 72 9.34 5.63 7.29
CA ARG A 72 10.12 6.79 7.74
C ARG A 72 10.63 6.64 9.18
#